data_AF-Q8TX55-F1
#
_entry.id   AF-Q8TX55-F1
#
_cell.length_a   1.000
_cell.length_b   1.000
_cell.length_c   1.000
_cell.angle_alpha   90.00
_cell.angle_beta   90.00
_cell.angle_gamma   90.00
#
_symmetry.space_group_name_H-M   'P 1'
#
loop_
_entity.id
_entity.type
_entity.pdbx_description
1 polymer ?
#
loop_
_entity_poly.entity_id
_entity_poly.type
_entity_poly.pdbx_seq_one_letter_code
_entity_poly.pdbx_strand_id
1 'polypeptide(L)'
;MEQIVKNALERVEREQGGDDPPSSRGTDDDQELMEVLERARARILVVGVGGAGNNTATRLKEEGIGGAEVIAINTDAQDLVSCKADRKVLIGYELTRGLGAGGDPRVGEEAAKEDMEKIKEVVEGADMVFVTCGLGGGTGTGAAPIIAEVARKEGALTIGVVTLPFSVEGRRRIENALEGLERLRQVADTCIVIPNDRLLEIVPDLPIAAAFKVADEVLINAVKGITEMITQPGLMNLDFADVRAVMENGGFALIGIGEAENDSESGSRAVQAVENALNNPLVDVEVSGATGALVNIVGGKDLTLKEAEEVVELVASELSEDATVIWGAQIDEDLNDVLRVTVIVTGIEDADLEAMFTGPRQPKRTEVKEVAAESSRPEKVPEVSKGGAESSEDERPSSLEDLEKIL
;
A
#
# COMPACT_ATOMS: atom_id res chain seq x y z
N MET A 1 -10.00 39.82 -15.31
CA MET A 1 -9.57 38.53 -14.75
C MET A 1 -9.93 37.41 -15.72
N GLU A 2 -11.20 37.29 -16.14
CA GLU A 2 -11.65 36.35 -17.19
C GLU A 2 -10.86 36.46 -18.51
N GLN A 3 -10.54 37.67 -18.98
CA GLN A 3 -9.74 37.86 -20.19
C GLN A 3 -8.31 37.31 -20.08
N ILE A 4 -7.73 37.30 -18.87
CA ILE A 4 -6.38 36.79 -18.61
C ILE A 4 -6.41 35.26 -18.63
N VAL A 5 -7.42 34.66 -17.99
CA VAL A 5 -7.65 33.21 -17.97
C VAL A 5 -7.89 32.69 -19.39
N LYS A 6 -8.75 33.36 -20.16
CA LYS A 6 -9.04 33.00 -21.55
C LYS A 6 -7.79 33.08 -22.43
N ASN A 7 -7.00 34.14 -22.28
CA ASN A 7 -5.74 34.29 -23.03
C ASN A 7 -4.67 33.27 -22.61
N ALA A 8 -4.70 32.79 -21.36
CA ALA A 8 -3.80 31.74 -20.88
C ALA A 8 -4.21 30.37 -21.45
N LEU A 9 -5.51 30.03 -21.43
CA LEU A 9 -6.05 28.82 -22.04
C LEU A 9 -5.77 28.76 -23.55
N GLU A 10 -5.97 29.87 -24.28
CA GLU A 10 -5.65 29.96 -25.71
C GLU A 10 -4.14 29.80 -26.01
N ARG A 11 -3.25 30.02 -25.03
CA ARG A 11 -1.80 29.78 -25.18
C ARG A 11 -1.44 28.32 -24.93
N VAL A 12 -2.02 27.71 -23.89
CA VAL A 12 -1.83 26.28 -23.59
C VAL A 12 -2.36 25.40 -24.72
N GLU A 13 -3.52 25.73 -25.29
CA GLU A 13 -4.08 25.03 -26.46
C GLU A 13 -3.20 25.17 -27.72
N ARG A 14 -2.44 26.27 -27.84
CA ARG A 14 -1.48 26.45 -28.95
C ARG A 14 -0.17 25.68 -28.75
N GLU A 15 0.26 25.52 -27.50
CA GLU A 15 1.46 24.76 -27.15
C GLU A 15 1.24 23.25 -27.28
N GLN A 16 0.02 22.75 -27.01
CA GLN A 16 -0.34 21.34 -27.19
C GLN A 16 -0.48 20.90 -28.67
N GLY A 17 -0.41 21.82 -29.64
CA GLY A 17 -0.52 21.55 -31.07
C GLY A 17 0.78 21.66 -31.88
N GLY A 18 1.92 21.93 -31.23
CA GLY A 18 3.21 22.17 -31.88
C GLY A 18 4.31 21.28 -31.31
N ASP A 19 4.51 20.12 -31.93
CA ASP A 19 5.55 19.15 -31.56
C ASP A 19 6.90 19.51 -32.21
N ASP A 20 7.41 20.71 -31.93
CA ASP A 20 8.79 21.10 -32.27
C ASP A 20 9.52 21.42 -30.95
N PRO A 21 10.49 20.59 -30.51
CA PRO A 21 11.27 20.92 -29.34
C PRO A 21 12.04 22.22 -29.65
N PRO A 22 12.06 23.21 -28.73
CA PRO A 22 12.95 24.35 -28.91
C PRO A 22 14.36 23.77 -29.00
N SER A 23 15.05 24.05 -30.10
CA SER A 23 16.44 23.65 -30.30
C SER A 23 17.31 24.37 -29.27
N SER A 24 17.38 23.88 -28.04
CA SER A 24 18.26 24.38 -27.01
C SER A 24 19.61 23.70 -27.19
N ARG A 25 20.50 24.37 -27.93
CA ARG A 25 21.91 24.33 -27.53
C ARG A 25 21.95 25.00 -26.15
N GLY A 26 21.89 24.19 -25.09
CA GLY A 26 21.98 24.69 -23.72
C GLY A 26 23.22 25.55 -23.57
N THR A 27 23.09 26.71 -22.94
CA THR A 27 24.22 27.55 -22.58
C THR A 27 25.11 26.83 -21.57
N ASP A 28 26.35 27.28 -21.36
CA ASP A 28 27.21 26.72 -20.30
C ASP A 28 26.51 26.82 -18.91
N ASP A 29 25.69 27.86 -18.70
CA ASP A 29 24.85 28.03 -17.51
C ASP A 29 23.77 26.92 -17.39
N ASP A 30 23.13 26.51 -18.49
CA ASP A 30 22.13 25.43 -18.49
C ASP A 30 22.76 24.07 -18.14
N GLN A 31 24.02 23.84 -18.55
CA GLN A 31 24.77 22.63 -18.18
C GLN A 31 25.14 22.63 -16.70
N GLU A 32 25.62 23.76 -16.17
CA GLU A 32 25.92 23.91 -14.74
C GLU A 32 24.65 23.74 -13.89
N LEU A 33 23.53 24.32 -14.31
CA LEU A 33 22.24 24.13 -13.63
C LEU A 33 21.74 22.69 -13.71
N MET A 34 21.90 22.00 -14.84
CA MET A 34 21.55 20.58 -14.97
C MET A 34 22.41 19.70 -14.04
N GLU A 35 23.71 19.97 -13.91
CA GLU A 35 24.56 19.25 -12.95
C GLU A 35 24.15 19.50 -11.49
N VAL A 36 23.75 20.72 -11.15
CA VAL A 36 23.22 21.05 -9.82
C VAL A 36 21.89 20.34 -9.56
N LEU A 37 20.98 20.33 -10.54
CA LEU A 37 19.70 19.63 -10.45
C LEU A 37 19.87 18.12 -10.34
N GLU A 38 20.83 17.51 -11.05
CA GLU A 38 21.14 16.09 -10.90
C GLU A 38 21.68 15.76 -9.51
N ARG A 39 22.51 16.64 -8.93
CA ARG A 39 23.00 16.46 -7.54
C ARG A 39 21.95 16.75 -6.48
N ALA A 40 20.93 17.55 -6.80
CA ALA A 40 19.83 17.88 -5.89
C ALA A 40 18.72 16.81 -5.88
N ARG A 41 18.74 15.84 -6.81
CA ARG A 41 17.78 14.74 -6.79
C ARG A 41 18.00 13.85 -5.58
N ALA A 42 16.94 13.68 -4.80
CA ALA A 42 16.94 12.78 -3.65
C ALA A 42 17.23 11.35 -4.11
N ARG A 43 18.20 10.69 -3.48
CA ARG A 43 18.49 9.28 -3.69
C ARG A 43 17.54 8.44 -2.83
N ILE A 44 16.56 7.83 -3.49
CA ILE A 44 15.54 6.98 -2.85
C ILE A 44 15.88 5.50 -3.08
N LEU A 45 15.89 4.71 -2.00
CA LEU A 45 16.07 3.26 -2.06
C LEU A 45 14.81 2.54 -1.60
N VAL A 46 14.45 1.44 -2.27
CA VAL A 46 13.43 0.50 -1.82
C VAL A 46 14.08 -0.83 -1.49
N VAL A 47 14.11 -1.18 -0.22
CA VAL A 47 14.73 -2.40 0.30
C VAL A 47 13.66 -3.43 0.66
N GLY A 48 13.47 -4.41 -0.23
CA GLY A 48 12.63 -5.58 0.01
C GLY A 48 13.36 -6.62 0.86
N VAL A 49 12.80 -6.99 2.01
CA VAL A 49 13.44 -7.89 2.98
C VAL A 49 12.65 -9.20 3.14
N GLY A 50 13.31 -10.33 2.92
CA GLY A 50 12.70 -11.66 2.97
C GLY A 50 11.74 -11.94 1.81
N GLY A 51 10.98 -13.04 1.87
CA GLY A 51 10.17 -13.50 0.72
C GLY A 51 9.12 -12.50 0.23
N ALA A 52 8.25 -11.99 1.12
CA ALA A 52 7.22 -11.01 0.72
C ALA A 52 7.84 -9.67 0.27
N GLY A 53 8.92 -9.22 0.92
CA GLY A 53 9.65 -8.03 0.50
C GLY A 53 10.32 -8.22 -0.87
N ASN A 54 10.89 -9.38 -1.15
CA ASN A 54 11.47 -9.73 -2.44
C ASN A 54 10.42 -9.85 -3.56
N ASN A 55 9.22 -10.33 -3.24
CA ASN A 55 8.08 -10.32 -4.18
C ASN A 55 7.71 -8.87 -4.52
N THR A 56 7.57 -8.02 -3.50
CA THR A 56 7.29 -6.58 -3.68
C THR A 56 8.37 -5.91 -4.53
N ALA A 57 9.65 -6.14 -4.22
CA ALA A 57 10.78 -5.63 -4.99
C ALA A 57 10.74 -6.10 -6.47
N THR A 58 10.43 -7.39 -6.70
CA THR A 58 10.29 -7.94 -8.05
C THR A 58 9.21 -7.22 -8.84
N ARG A 59 8.03 -7.04 -8.24
CA ARG A 59 6.91 -6.38 -8.90
C ARG A 59 7.16 -4.90 -9.15
N LEU A 60 7.73 -4.17 -8.18
CA LEU A 60 8.18 -2.79 -8.37
C LEU A 60 9.17 -2.66 -9.53
N LYS A 61 10.06 -3.64 -9.69
CA LYS A 61 11.02 -3.65 -10.80
C LYS A 61 10.37 -3.97 -12.15
N GLU A 62 9.36 -4.83 -12.17
CA GLU A 62 8.63 -5.21 -13.38
C GLU A 62 7.69 -4.12 -13.87
N GLU A 63 6.95 -3.48 -12.96
CA GLU A 63 6.03 -2.39 -13.25
C GLU A 63 6.76 -1.07 -13.51
N GLY A 64 7.98 -0.94 -13.00
CA GLY A 64 8.84 0.21 -13.19
C GLY A 64 8.53 1.31 -12.17
N ILE A 65 9.34 1.39 -11.12
CA ILE A 65 9.33 2.52 -10.18
C ILE A 65 10.32 3.60 -10.64
N GLY A 66 9.80 4.79 -10.94
CA GLY A 66 10.63 5.91 -11.37
C GLY A 66 11.39 6.56 -10.21
N GLY A 67 12.71 6.74 -10.36
CA GLY A 67 13.52 7.54 -9.43
C GLY A 67 13.88 6.86 -8.10
N ALA A 68 13.66 5.55 -7.95
CA ALA A 68 14.17 4.76 -6.84
C ALA A 68 14.98 3.55 -7.30
N GLU A 69 16.01 3.19 -6.53
CA GLU A 69 16.79 1.96 -6.72
C GLU A 69 16.15 0.83 -5.91
N VAL A 70 15.88 -0.32 -6.55
CA VAL A 70 15.22 -1.46 -5.90
C VAL A 70 16.25 -2.49 -5.45
N ILE A 71 16.22 -2.83 -4.17
CA ILE A 71 17.20 -3.70 -3.51
C ILE A 71 16.48 -4.85 -2.82
N ALA A 72 16.95 -6.07 -3.06
CA ALA A 72 16.42 -7.27 -2.43
C ALA A 72 17.43 -7.85 -1.42
N ILE A 73 16.98 -8.11 -0.19
CA ILE A 73 17.80 -8.65 0.90
C ILE A 73 17.13 -9.90 1.46
N ASN A 74 17.83 -11.04 1.45
CA ASN A 74 17.28 -12.27 2.01
C ASN A 74 18.38 -13.19 2.60
N THR A 75 17.98 -14.11 3.46
CA THR A 75 18.80 -15.24 3.95
C THR A 75 18.61 -16.49 3.07
N ASP A 76 17.55 -16.54 2.26
CA ASP A 76 17.29 -17.62 1.30
C ASP A 76 17.88 -17.26 -0.06
N ALA A 77 18.89 -18.02 -0.48
CA ALA A 77 19.58 -17.81 -1.74
C ALA A 77 18.73 -18.21 -2.96
N GLN A 78 17.83 -19.19 -2.81
CA GLN A 78 16.97 -19.63 -3.92
C GLN A 78 15.97 -18.53 -4.26
N ASP A 79 15.31 -17.98 -3.24
CA ASP A 79 14.35 -16.89 -3.40
C ASP A 79 15.02 -15.63 -3.98
N LEU A 80 16.21 -15.30 -3.50
CA LEU A 80 16.97 -14.15 -3.98
C LEU A 80 17.41 -14.29 -5.45
N VAL A 81 17.72 -15.52 -5.90
CA VAL A 81 18.04 -15.78 -7.32
C VAL A 81 16.83 -15.51 -8.21
N SER A 82 15.62 -15.91 -7.81
CA SER A 82 14.38 -15.68 -8.57
C SER A 82 13.88 -14.24 -8.55
N CYS A 83 14.18 -13.47 -7.50
CA CYS A 83 13.77 -12.07 -7.35
C CYS A 83 14.31 -11.18 -8.49
N LYS A 84 13.62 -10.09 -8.85
CA LYS A 84 14.14 -9.04 -9.74
C LYS A 84 14.40 -7.77 -8.93
N ALA A 85 15.63 -7.28 -8.94
CA ALA A 85 16.05 -6.07 -8.23
C ALA A 85 17.32 -5.52 -8.90
N ASP A 86 17.61 -4.23 -8.71
CA ASP A 86 18.85 -3.59 -9.15
C ASP A 86 20.06 -4.15 -8.41
N ARG A 87 19.90 -4.37 -7.10
CA ARG A 87 20.91 -4.99 -6.25
C ARG A 87 20.30 -6.12 -5.41
N LYS A 88 21.05 -7.20 -5.23
CA LYS A 88 20.65 -8.37 -4.44
C LYS A 88 21.69 -8.66 -3.38
N VAL A 89 21.27 -8.82 -2.13
CA VAL A 89 22.16 -9.03 -0.98
C VAL A 89 21.74 -10.28 -0.22
N LEU A 90 22.62 -11.27 -0.20
CA LEU A 90 22.48 -12.43 0.66
C LEU A 90 23.07 -12.08 2.03
N ILE A 91 22.27 -12.23 3.08
CA ILE A 91 22.70 -12.01 4.47
C ILE A 91 22.73 -13.32 5.27
N GLY A 92 23.57 -13.38 6.29
CA GLY A 92 23.68 -14.51 7.22
C GLY A 92 24.14 -15.79 6.57
N TYR A 93 25.13 -15.72 5.68
CA TYR A 93 25.63 -16.90 4.98
C TYR A 93 26.29 -17.89 5.93
N GLU A 94 27.04 -17.41 6.93
CA GLU A 94 27.68 -18.30 7.92
C GLU A 94 26.64 -18.99 8.79
N LEU A 95 25.57 -18.28 9.14
CA LEU A 95 24.47 -18.79 9.97
C LEU A 95 23.54 -19.77 9.25
N THR A 96 23.07 -19.40 8.05
CA THR A 96 21.99 -20.11 7.35
C THR A 96 22.45 -20.96 6.17
N ARG A 97 23.68 -20.73 5.69
CA ARG A 97 24.22 -21.32 4.46
C ARG A 97 23.34 -21.08 3.22
N GLY A 98 22.58 -19.99 3.23
CA GLY A 98 21.66 -19.62 2.15
C GLY A 98 20.35 -20.40 2.14
N LEU A 99 20.01 -21.12 3.21
CA LEU A 99 18.78 -21.94 3.32
C LEU A 99 17.59 -21.19 3.93
N GLY A 100 17.76 -19.91 4.30
CA GLY A 100 16.73 -19.10 4.93
C GLY A 100 16.67 -19.22 6.47
N ALA A 101 15.88 -18.33 7.07
CA ALA A 101 15.74 -18.21 8.53
C ALA A 101 14.72 -19.19 9.17
N GLY A 102 14.05 -20.04 8.38
CA GLY A 102 13.15 -21.08 8.88
C GLY A 102 11.94 -20.58 9.69
N GLY A 103 11.54 -19.31 9.52
CA GLY A 103 10.43 -18.70 10.27
C GLY A 103 10.79 -18.24 11.70
N ASP A 104 12.08 -18.25 12.09
CA ASP A 104 12.54 -17.72 13.36
C ASP A 104 13.10 -16.28 13.16
N PRO A 105 12.44 -15.24 13.72
CA PRO A 105 12.91 -13.86 13.61
C PRO A 105 14.33 -13.64 14.13
N ARG A 106 14.75 -14.38 15.16
CA ARG A 106 16.09 -14.22 15.75
C ARG A 106 17.19 -14.62 14.76
N VAL A 107 16.92 -15.61 13.91
CA VAL A 107 17.87 -16.01 12.85
C VAL A 107 17.98 -14.91 11.79
N GLY A 108 16.85 -14.27 11.43
CA GLY A 108 16.84 -13.13 10.49
C GLY A 108 17.59 -11.92 11.05
N GLU A 109 17.42 -11.64 12.33
CA GLU A 109 18.13 -10.57 13.03
C GLU A 109 19.64 -10.81 13.09
N GLU A 110 20.08 -11.99 13.55
CA GLU A 110 21.51 -12.29 13.65
C GLU A 110 22.16 -12.34 12.26
N ALA A 111 21.43 -12.80 11.23
CA ALA A 111 21.88 -12.73 9.85
C ALA A 111 22.12 -11.29 9.37
N ALA A 112 21.24 -10.36 9.73
CA ALA A 112 21.42 -8.94 9.39
C ALA A 112 22.60 -8.31 10.15
N LYS A 113 22.80 -8.69 11.42
CA LYS A 113 23.96 -8.24 12.21
C LYS A 113 25.29 -8.79 11.69
N GLU A 114 25.31 -10.05 11.25
CA GLU A 114 26.49 -10.68 10.61
C GLU A 114 26.98 -9.86 9.43
N ASP A 115 26.05 -9.36 8.60
CA ASP A 115 26.33 -8.63 7.37
C ASP A 115 26.04 -7.12 7.44
N MET A 116 26.16 -6.52 8.63
CA MET A 116 25.83 -5.12 8.86
C MET A 116 26.63 -4.14 7.99
N GLU A 117 27.92 -4.41 7.75
CA GLU A 117 28.76 -3.59 6.85
C GLU A 117 28.24 -3.61 5.41
N LYS A 118 27.78 -4.78 4.91
CA LYS A 118 27.18 -4.88 3.57
C LYS A 118 25.88 -4.09 3.49
N ILE A 119 25.07 -4.12 4.56
CA ILE A 119 23.83 -3.34 4.63
C ILE A 119 24.15 -1.84 4.65
N LYS A 120 25.17 -1.42 5.39
CA LYS A 120 25.64 -0.03 5.41
C LYS A 120 26.07 0.44 4.01
N GLU A 121 26.91 -0.33 3.32
CA GLU A 121 27.32 -0.03 1.93
C GLU A 121 26.15 0.05 0.93
N VAL A 122 25.00 -0.54 1.27
CA VAL A 122 23.79 -0.48 0.45
C VAL A 122 23.05 0.84 0.65
N VAL A 123 22.89 1.25 1.91
CA VAL A 123 22.08 2.43 2.28
C VAL A 123 22.89 3.73 2.35
N GLU A 124 24.22 3.66 2.35
CA GLU A 124 25.11 4.83 2.43
C GLU A 124 24.78 5.86 1.35
N GLY A 125 24.55 7.11 1.77
CA GLY A 125 24.24 8.23 0.86
C GLY A 125 22.82 8.21 0.29
N ALA A 126 21.90 7.44 0.88
CA ALA A 126 20.48 7.55 0.56
C ALA A 126 19.85 8.70 1.37
N ASP A 127 19.03 9.51 0.71
CA ASP A 127 18.23 10.54 1.40
C ASP A 127 16.98 9.92 2.03
N MET A 128 16.48 8.85 1.41
CA MET A 128 15.26 8.15 1.81
C MET A 128 15.39 6.64 1.56
N VAL A 129 14.95 5.85 2.54
CA VAL A 129 14.95 4.38 2.44
C VAL A 129 13.59 3.83 2.85
N PHE A 130 12.92 3.16 1.92
CA PHE A 130 11.78 2.31 2.22
C PHE A 130 12.26 0.92 2.60
N VAL A 131 11.85 0.42 3.77
CA VAL A 131 12.08 -0.97 4.17
C VAL A 131 10.74 -1.70 4.09
N THR A 132 10.61 -2.60 3.11
CA THR A 132 9.36 -3.35 2.90
C THR A 132 9.52 -4.83 3.19
N CYS A 133 8.59 -5.39 3.97
CA CYS A 133 8.55 -6.82 4.25
C CYS A 133 7.17 -7.28 4.73
N GLY A 134 6.92 -8.58 4.58
CA GLY A 134 5.82 -9.24 5.28
C GLY A 134 6.29 -9.72 6.66
N LEU A 135 5.67 -9.20 7.71
CA LEU A 135 5.97 -9.56 9.08
C LEU A 135 5.37 -10.93 9.45
N GLY A 136 5.96 -11.56 10.46
CA GLY A 136 5.56 -12.88 10.98
C GLY A 136 6.43 -14.04 10.48
N GLY A 137 7.20 -13.84 9.41
CA GLY A 137 8.26 -14.74 8.95
C GLY A 137 9.54 -14.64 9.79
N GLY A 138 10.62 -15.27 9.33
CA GLY A 138 11.94 -15.18 9.99
C GLY A 138 12.77 -14.00 9.49
N THR A 139 13.07 -13.98 8.19
CA THR A 139 13.97 -12.97 7.60
C THR A 139 13.41 -11.55 7.70
N GLY A 140 12.20 -11.31 7.16
CA GLY A 140 11.59 -9.97 7.14
C GLY A 140 11.47 -9.38 8.56
N THR A 141 10.79 -10.11 9.45
CA THR A 141 10.58 -9.73 10.85
C THR A 141 11.88 -9.44 11.62
N GLY A 142 12.93 -10.24 11.40
CA GLY A 142 14.19 -10.10 12.13
C GLY A 142 15.15 -9.06 11.53
N ALA A 143 15.27 -9.03 10.21
CA ALA A 143 16.26 -8.21 9.52
C ALA A 143 15.75 -6.79 9.22
N ALA A 144 14.45 -6.58 8.99
CA ALA A 144 13.93 -5.26 8.65
C ALA A 144 14.22 -4.19 9.71
N PRO A 145 14.06 -4.43 11.03
CA PRO A 145 14.45 -3.46 12.04
C PRO A 145 15.94 -3.11 12.01
N ILE A 146 16.82 -4.09 11.78
CA ILE A 146 18.27 -3.84 11.71
C ILE A 146 18.61 -2.97 10.49
N ILE A 147 18.01 -3.25 9.34
CA ILE A 147 18.21 -2.47 8.12
C ILE A 147 17.70 -1.04 8.29
N ALA A 148 16.52 -0.86 8.89
CA ALA A 148 15.95 0.45 9.19
C ALA A 148 16.84 1.24 10.15
N GLU A 149 17.35 0.60 11.21
CA GLU A 149 18.25 1.23 12.17
C GLU A 149 19.54 1.71 11.50
N VAL A 150 20.13 0.91 10.61
CA VAL A 150 21.34 1.29 9.85
C VAL A 150 21.03 2.46 8.92
N ALA A 151 19.95 2.40 8.14
CA ALA A 151 19.56 3.48 7.23
C ALA A 151 19.36 4.82 7.97
N ARG A 152 18.66 4.80 9.10
CA ARG A 152 18.42 5.99 9.91
C ARG A 152 19.71 6.56 10.51
N LYS A 153 20.64 5.70 10.94
CA LYS A 153 21.97 6.13 11.43
C LYS A 153 22.82 6.79 10.36
N GLU A 154 22.65 6.40 9.09
CA GLU A 154 23.30 7.04 7.95
C GLU A 154 22.60 8.34 7.51
N GLY A 155 21.51 8.76 8.17
CA GLY A 155 20.81 10.02 7.94
C GLY A 155 19.64 9.97 6.95
N ALA A 156 19.29 8.78 6.46
CA ALA A 156 18.16 8.60 5.56
C ALA A 156 16.82 8.71 6.30
N LEU A 157 15.83 9.38 5.69
CA LEU A 157 14.44 9.28 6.11
C LEU A 157 13.98 7.83 5.91
N THR A 158 13.69 7.14 7.01
CA THR A 158 13.49 5.69 7.00
C THR A 158 12.02 5.36 7.22
N ILE A 159 11.38 4.81 6.18
CA ILE A 159 9.96 4.43 6.22
C ILE A 159 9.83 2.92 6.14
N GLY A 160 9.24 2.30 7.16
CA GLY A 160 8.85 0.90 7.12
C GLY A 160 7.48 0.74 6.44
N VAL A 161 7.38 -0.08 5.40
CA VAL A 161 6.08 -0.41 4.75
C VAL A 161 5.86 -1.90 4.85
N VAL A 162 5.03 -2.32 5.81
CA VAL A 162 4.96 -3.71 6.25
C VAL A 162 3.55 -4.26 6.27
N THR A 163 3.41 -5.55 5.93
CA THR A 163 2.13 -6.26 6.08
C THR A 163 2.13 -7.11 7.33
N LEU A 164 1.00 -7.15 8.04
CA LEU A 164 0.73 -8.14 9.07
C LEU A 164 0.12 -9.40 8.44
N PRO A 165 0.41 -10.60 8.98
CA PRO A 165 -0.08 -11.86 8.41
C PRO A 165 -1.61 -12.00 8.55
N PHE A 166 -2.23 -12.82 7.69
CA PHE A 166 -3.63 -13.21 7.87
C PHE A 166 -3.81 -14.04 9.15
N SER A 167 -4.97 -13.92 9.80
CA SER A 167 -5.32 -14.74 10.97
C SER A 167 -5.16 -16.24 10.72
N VAL A 168 -5.42 -16.70 9.48
CA VAL A 168 -5.33 -18.11 9.07
C VAL A 168 -3.90 -18.66 9.01
N GLU A 169 -2.88 -17.80 8.99
CA GLU A 169 -1.48 -18.23 8.97
C GLU A 169 -0.98 -18.74 10.33
N GLY A 170 -1.76 -18.49 11.39
CA GLY A 170 -1.56 -19.05 12.72
C GLY A 170 -0.96 -18.08 13.74
N ARG A 171 -1.28 -18.30 15.01
CA ARG A 171 -0.94 -17.42 16.14
C ARG A 171 0.53 -17.07 16.23
N ARG A 172 1.42 -18.05 16.02
CA ARG A 172 2.87 -17.83 16.12
C ARG A 172 3.37 -16.79 15.10
N ARG A 173 2.82 -16.74 13.88
CA ARG A 173 3.19 -15.71 12.90
C ARG A 173 2.72 -14.33 13.36
N ILE A 174 1.52 -14.23 13.91
CA ILE A 174 0.98 -12.96 14.44
C ILE A 174 1.84 -12.46 15.60
N GLU A 175 2.17 -13.31 16.57
CA GLU A 175 3.03 -12.96 17.71
C GLU A 175 4.40 -12.46 17.24
N ASN A 176 5.05 -13.20 16.33
CA ASN A 176 6.30 -12.76 15.71
C ASN A 176 6.14 -11.41 14.99
N ALA A 177 5.04 -11.21 14.27
CA ALA A 177 4.79 -9.99 13.50
C ALA A 177 4.65 -8.77 14.40
N LEU A 178 3.90 -8.89 15.50
CA LEU A 178 3.73 -7.81 16.47
C LEU A 178 5.04 -7.45 17.17
N GLU A 179 5.85 -8.46 17.54
CA GLU A 179 7.18 -8.22 18.10
C GLU A 179 8.10 -7.51 17.10
N GLY A 180 8.10 -7.94 15.83
CA GLY A 180 8.88 -7.30 14.77
C GLY A 180 8.42 -5.88 14.46
N LEU A 181 7.09 -5.64 14.48
CA LEU A 181 6.50 -4.32 14.25
C LEU A 181 6.95 -3.32 15.32
N GLU A 182 6.85 -3.71 16.59
CA GLU A 182 7.25 -2.85 17.71
C GLU A 182 8.74 -2.49 17.62
N ARG A 183 9.59 -3.45 17.27
CA ARG A 183 11.01 -3.20 17.06
C ARG A 183 11.27 -2.26 15.88
N LEU A 184 10.58 -2.46 14.76
CA LEU A 184 10.73 -1.62 13.57
C LEU A 184 10.30 -0.18 13.86
N ARG A 185 9.21 -0.01 14.60
CA ARG A 185 8.69 1.30 15.01
C ARG A 185 9.68 2.10 15.86
N GLN A 186 10.45 1.45 16.73
CA GLN A 186 11.46 2.13 17.55
C GLN A 186 12.64 2.71 16.74
N VAL A 187 12.84 2.21 15.52
CA VAL A 187 14.02 2.54 14.71
C VAL A 187 13.71 3.22 13.39
N ALA A 188 12.48 3.10 12.86
CA ALA A 188 12.02 3.83 11.68
C ALA A 188 11.44 5.19 12.06
N ASP A 189 11.38 6.13 11.12
CA ASP A 189 10.74 7.44 11.32
C ASP A 189 9.22 7.33 11.19
N THR A 190 8.75 6.53 10.22
CA THR A 190 7.34 6.17 10.04
C THR A 190 7.19 4.69 9.68
N CYS A 191 6.17 4.03 10.24
CA CYS A 191 5.78 2.66 9.94
C CYS A 191 4.37 2.63 9.34
N ILE A 192 4.28 2.43 8.03
CA ILE A 192 3.03 2.16 7.32
C ILE A 192 2.68 0.68 7.50
N VAL A 193 1.54 0.42 8.14
CA VAL A 193 1.11 -0.94 8.49
C VAL A 193 -0.10 -1.34 7.67
N ILE A 194 0.00 -2.47 6.96
CA ILE A 194 -1.09 -3.04 6.15
C ILE A 194 -1.58 -4.33 6.83
N PRO A 195 -2.74 -4.31 7.49
CA PRO A 195 -3.30 -5.51 8.10
C PRO A 195 -3.96 -6.41 7.05
N ASN A 196 -3.33 -7.53 6.69
CA ASN A 196 -3.87 -8.42 5.64
C ASN A 196 -5.27 -8.95 5.95
N ASP A 197 -5.63 -9.08 7.23
CA ASP A 197 -6.99 -9.48 7.62
C ASP A 197 -8.09 -8.51 7.16
N ARG A 198 -7.76 -7.24 6.91
CA ARG A 198 -8.70 -6.24 6.38
C ARG A 198 -8.92 -6.36 4.88
N LEU A 199 -7.96 -6.95 4.16
CA LEU A 199 -8.14 -7.29 2.75
C LEU A 199 -9.27 -8.31 2.58
N LEU A 200 -9.53 -9.17 3.56
CA LEU A 200 -10.65 -10.11 3.53
C LEU A 200 -12.03 -9.43 3.58
N GLU A 201 -12.11 -8.19 4.09
CA GLU A 201 -13.36 -7.42 4.07
C GLU A 201 -13.62 -6.82 2.68
N ILE A 202 -12.55 -6.49 1.96
CA ILE A 202 -12.61 -5.96 0.58
C ILE A 202 -12.91 -7.10 -0.41
N VAL A 203 -12.30 -8.28 -0.21
CA VAL A 203 -12.35 -9.41 -1.13
C VAL A 203 -12.57 -10.75 -0.40
N PRO A 204 -13.78 -11.02 0.14
CA PRO A 204 -14.03 -12.16 1.02
C PRO A 204 -13.93 -13.54 0.33
N ASP A 205 -14.23 -13.60 -0.96
CA ASP A 205 -14.33 -14.87 -1.71
C ASP A 205 -13.04 -15.24 -2.47
N LEU A 206 -11.96 -14.46 -2.31
CA LEU A 206 -10.71 -14.75 -3.01
C LEU A 206 -9.98 -15.96 -2.40
N PRO A 207 -9.36 -16.81 -3.24
CA PRO A 207 -8.39 -17.78 -2.76
C PRO A 207 -7.26 -17.08 -1.99
N ILE A 208 -6.76 -17.71 -0.93
CA ILE A 208 -5.69 -17.14 -0.08
C ILE A 208 -4.47 -16.70 -0.91
N ALA A 209 -4.09 -17.47 -1.92
CA ALA A 209 -2.98 -17.12 -2.82
C ALA A 209 -3.23 -15.82 -3.61
N ALA A 210 -4.49 -15.54 -3.99
CA ALA A 210 -4.86 -14.28 -4.62
C ALA A 210 -4.90 -13.14 -3.59
N ALA A 211 -5.33 -13.40 -2.35
CA ALA A 211 -5.32 -12.40 -1.28
C ALA A 211 -3.89 -11.90 -0.95
N PHE A 212 -2.88 -12.78 -0.97
CA PHE A 212 -1.48 -12.34 -0.86
C PHE A 212 -1.05 -11.39 -1.99
N LYS A 213 -1.51 -11.63 -3.22
CA LYS A 213 -1.21 -10.72 -4.34
C LYS A 213 -1.87 -9.35 -4.15
N VAL A 214 -3.07 -9.31 -3.56
CA VAL A 214 -3.73 -8.05 -3.19
C VAL A 214 -2.93 -7.32 -2.12
N ALA A 215 -2.39 -8.03 -1.11
CA ALA A 215 -1.51 -7.42 -0.11
C ALA A 215 -0.24 -6.82 -0.74
N ASP A 216 0.39 -7.57 -1.64
CA ASP A 216 1.55 -7.09 -2.41
C ASP A 216 1.18 -5.84 -3.24
N GLU A 217 -0.01 -5.80 -3.83
CA GLU A 217 -0.50 -4.64 -4.60
C GLU A 217 -0.62 -3.37 -3.74
N VAL A 218 -1.16 -3.50 -2.53
CA VAL A 218 -1.26 -2.37 -1.59
C VAL A 218 0.13 -1.87 -1.19
N LEU A 219 1.07 -2.78 -0.93
CA LEU A 219 2.48 -2.43 -0.65
C LEU A 219 3.13 -1.66 -1.81
N ILE A 220 2.94 -2.15 -3.03
CA ILE A 220 3.46 -1.53 -4.25
C ILE A 220 2.89 -0.13 -4.40
N ASN A 221 1.57 0.03 -4.30
CA ASN A 221 0.91 1.33 -4.44
C ASN A 221 1.36 2.33 -3.37
N ALA A 222 1.61 1.87 -2.14
CA ALA A 222 2.15 2.73 -1.08
C ALA A 222 3.55 3.26 -1.43
N VAL A 223 4.47 2.36 -1.77
CA VAL A 223 5.88 2.71 -2.06
C VAL A 223 5.98 3.53 -3.35
N LYS A 224 5.30 3.08 -4.41
CA LYS A 224 5.30 3.74 -5.72
C LYS A 224 4.67 5.13 -5.62
N GLY A 225 3.51 5.25 -4.95
CA GLY A 225 2.81 6.54 -4.79
C GLY A 225 3.66 7.60 -4.10
N ILE A 226 4.32 7.26 -2.98
CA ILE A 226 5.19 8.22 -2.28
C ILE A 226 6.44 8.54 -3.12
N THR A 227 7.04 7.54 -3.75
CA THR A 227 8.26 7.73 -4.53
C THR A 227 8.01 8.62 -5.74
N GLU A 228 6.99 8.32 -6.53
CA GLU A 228 6.70 9.03 -7.77
C GLU A 228 6.22 10.46 -7.52
N MET A 229 5.55 10.71 -6.40
CA MET A 229 5.18 12.05 -5.98
C MET A 229 6.38 12.98 -5.79
N ILE A 230 7.55 12.43 -5.45
CA ILE A 230 8.81 13.17 -5.28
C ILE A 230 9.60 13.20 -6.61
N THR A 231 9.61 12.10 -7.35
CA THR A 231 10.57 11.89 -8.45
C THR A 231 10.00 12.17 -9.84
N GLN A 232 8.67 12.04 -10.03
CA GLN A 232 8.01 12.23 -11.30
C GLN A 232 7.47 13.65 -11.46
N PRO A 233 7.54 14.23 -12.66
CA PRO A 233 6.83 15.47 -12.96
C PRO A 233 5.31 15.23 -12.95
N GLY A 234 4.63 15.80 -11.97
CA GLY A 234 3.19 15.95 -11.88
C GLY A 234 2.72 17.38 -12.18
N LEU A 235 1.41 17.61 -12.07
CA LEU A 235 0.79 18.93 -12.13
C LEU A 235 1.22 19.80 -10.94
N MET A 236 1.36 19.17 -9.78
CA MET A 236 1.88 19.74 -8.55
C MET A 236 2.92 18.77 -7.99
N ASN A 237 4.19 19.14 -8.12
CA ASN A 237 5.29 18.38 -7.53
C ASN A 237 5.45 18.74 -6.07
N LEU A 238 5.75 17.74 -5.26
CA LEU A 238 6.19 17.94 -3.90
C LEU A 238 7.71 17.90 -3.82
N ASP A 239 8.27 18.71 -2.92
CA ASP A 239 9.68 18.60 -2.63
C ASP A 239 9.94 17.53 -1.56
N PHE A 240 11.20 17.11 -1.45
CA PHE A 240 11.58 16.10 -0.46
C PHE A 240 11.50 16.64 0.98
N ALA A 241 11.64 17.95 1.18
CA ALA A 241 11.60 18.55 2.50
C ALA A 241 10.17 18.53 3.08
N ASP A 242 9.17 18.72 2.23
CA ASP A 242 7.75 18.58 2.51
C ASP A 242 7.47 17.14 2.98
N VAL A 243 7.81 16.13 2.17
CA VAL A 243 7.59 14.73 2.55
C VAL A 243 8.31 14.39 3.86
N ARG A 244 9.55 14.86 4.03
CA ARG A 244 10.30 14.68 5.27
C ARG A 244 9.58 15.33 6.46
N ALA A 245 9.01 16.52 6.33
CA ALA A 245 8.34 17.22 7.43
C ALA A 245 7.13 16.44 8.01
N VAL A 246 6.43 15.65 7.20
CA VAL A 246 5.28 14.84 7.64
C VAL A 246 5.67 13.41 8.05
N MET A 247 6.68 12.83 7.40
CA MET A 247 7.08 11.42 7.63
C MET A 247 8.21 11.29 8.66
N GLU A 248 8.94 12.35 8.98
CA GLU A 248 9.97 12.33 10.02
C GLU A 248 9.32 12.29 11.41
N ASN A 249 9.54 11.20 12.14
CA ASN A 249 8.85 10.89 13.40
C ASN A 249 7.32 10.80 13.27
N GLY A 250 6.79 10.41 12.10
CA GLY A 250 5.37 10.18 11.88
C GLY A 250 4.80 8.98 12.62
N GLY A 251 5.64 8.15 13.25
CA GLY A 251 5.18 7.06 14.10
C GLY A 251 4.47 5.98 13.29
N PHE A 252 3.23 5.63 13.65
CA PHE A 252 2.43 4.73 12.82
C PHE A 252 1.66 5.51 11.76
N ALA A 253 1.53 4.85 10.61
CA ALA A 253 0.76 5.36 9.50
C ALA A 253 -0.14 4.29 8.89
N LEU A 254 -1.27 4.74 8.37
CA LEU A 254 -2.23 3.92 7.63
C LEU A 254 -2.39 4.44 6.22
N ILE A 255 -2.76 3.54 5.31
CA ILE A 255 -2.98 3.86 3.90
C ILE A 255 -4.44 3.60 3.54
N GLY A 256 -5.10 4.62 2.99
CA GLY A 256 -6.39 4.54 2.35
C GLY A 256 -6.25 4.74 0.85
N ILE A 257 -6.90 3.90 0.06
CA ILE A 257 -6.95 4.04 -1.40
C ILE A 257 -8.41 4.10 -1.81
N GLY A 258 -8.77 5.10 -2.59
CA GLY A 258 -10.10 5.29 -3.14
C GLY A 258 -10.04 5.64 -4.61
N GLU A 259 -10.99 5.11 -5.36
CA GLU A 259 -11.17 5.43 -6.78
C GLU A 259 -12.62 5.84 -6.99
N ALA A 260 -12.85 6.79 -7.90
CA ALA A 260 -14.17 7.16 -8.35
C ALA A 260 -14.15 7.65 -9.80
N GLU A 261 -15.24 7.41 -10.51
CA GLU A 261 -15.47 7.90 -11.86
C GLU A 261 -16.48 9.04 -11.85
N ASN A 262 -16.48 9.86 -12.90
CA ASN A 262 -17.51 10.87 -13.10
C ASN A 262 -18.86 10.22 -13.46
N ASP A 263 -19.69 9.95 -12.45
CA ASP A 263 -21.08 9.55 -12.68
C ASP A 263 -22.03 10.77 -12.60
N SER A 264 -22.83 10.93 -13.66
CA SER A 264 -23.86 11.96 -13.80
C SER A 264 -24.91 11.98 -12.69
N GLU A 265 -25.09 10.89 -11.92
CA GLU A 265 -26.08 10.82 -10.83
C GLU A 265 -25.48 11.00 -9.41
N SER A 266 -24.18 10.80 -9.22
CA SER A 266 -23.61 10.50 -7.88
C SER A 266 -22.75 11.61 -7.24
N GLY A 267 -22.63 12.78 -7.87
CA GLY A 267 -21.90 13.93 -7.29
C GLY A 267 -20.44 14.03 -7.75
N SER A 268 -19.62 14.82 -7.05
CA SER A 268 -18.20 15.03 -7.42
C SER A 268 -17.39 13.74 -7.26
N ARG A 269 -16.69 13.28 -8.32
CA ARG A 269 -15.79 12.13 -8.22
C ARG A 269 -14.66 12.36 -7.20
N ALA A 270 -14.26 13.62 -6.98
CA ALA A 270 -13.29 14.00 -5.95
C ALA A 270 -13.76 13.60 -4.54
N VAL A 271 -14.99 13.98 -4.20
CA VAL A 271 -15.60 13.65 -2.90
C VAL A 271 -15.72 12.14 -2.73
N GLN A 272 -16.24 11.45 -3.74
CA GLN A 272 -16.41 9.99 -3.68
C GLN A 272 -15.06 9.26 -3.54
N ALA A 273 -14.01 9.70 -4.25
CA ALA A 273 -12.69 9.09 -4.15
C ALA A 273 -12.10 9.24 -2.74
N VAL A 274 -12.27 10.41 -2.11
CA VAL A 274 -11.82 10.63 -0.72
C VAL A 274 -12.66 9.82 0.27
N GLU A 275 -13.98 9.82 0.13
CA GLU A 275 -14.86 9.00 0.97
C GLU A 275 -14.49 7.52 0.87
N ASN A 276 -14.20 7.02 -0.34
CA ASN A 276 -13.74 5.65 -0.57
C ASN A 276 -12.35 5.40 0.06
N ALA A 277 -11.45 6.38 0.04
CA ALA A 277 -10.12 6.27 0.61
C ALA A 277 -10.16 6.25 2.16
N LEU A 278 -10.92 7.16 2.78
CA LEU A 278 -11.02 7.29 4.23
C LEU A 278 -11.89 6.20 4.87
N ASN A 279 -12.93 5.73 4.17
CA ASN A 279 -13.74 4.59 4.62
C ASN A 279 -13.16 3.23 4.20
N ASN A 280 -11.96 3.20 3.60
CA ASN A 280 -11.32 1.97 3.18
C ASN A 280 -11.04 1.08 4.42
N PRO A 281 -11.28 -0.24 4.36
CA PRO A 281 -10.98 -1.15 5.48
C PRO A 281 -9.54 -1.15 5.98
N LEU A 282 -8.60 -0.62 5.18
CA LEU A 282 -7.20 -0.41 5.59
C LEU A 282 -7.03 0.78 6.55
N VAL A 283 -8.02 1.68 6.63
CA VAL A 283 -8.13 2.82 7.55
C VAL A 283 -9.21 2.53 8.60
N ASP A 284 -9.02 1.48 9.40
CA ASP A 284 -10.00 1.05 10.43
C ASP A 284 -9.75 1.70 11.80
N VAL A 285 -9.26 2.93 11.82
CA VAL A 285 -9.13 3.75 13.04
C VAL A 285 -9.70 5.14 12.78
N GLU A 286 -10.08 5.80 13.86
CA GLU A 286 -10.49 7.20 13.78
C GLU A 286 -9.28 8.06 13.43
N VAL A 287 -9.33 8.76 12.30
CA VAL A 287 -8.23 9.59 11.79
C VAL A 287 -8.25 11.02 12.34
N SER A 288 -9.26 11.37 13.14
CA SER A 288 -9.45 12.71 13.72
C SER A 288 -8.29 13.16 14.61
N GLY A 289 -7.57 12.22 15.22
CA GLY A 289 -6.38 12.50 16.04
C GLY A 289 -5.06 12.57 15.27
N ALA A 290 -5.06 12.30 13.98
CA ALA A 290 -3.82 12.25 13.19
C ALA A 290 -3.21 13.63 12.98
N THR A 291 -1.88 13.70 13.08
CA THR A 291 -1.12 14.95 13.04
C THR A 291 -0.55 15.28 11.67
N GLY A 292 -0.65 14.35 10.71
CA GLY A 292 -0.20 14.58 9.35
C GLY A 292 -0.88 13.68 8.33
N ALA A 293 -0.88 14.13 7.08
CA ALA A 293 -1.31 13.31 5.96
C ALA A 293 -0.54 13.63 4.69
N LEU A 294 -0.26 12.59 3.90
CA LEU A 294 0.24 12.68 2.53
C LEU A 294 -0.85 12.20 1.58
N VAL A 295 -1.23 13.05 0.63
CA VAL A 295 -2.32 12.80 -0.31
C VAL A 295 -1.79 12.74 -1.74
N ASN A 296 -1.89 11.58 -2.38
CA ASN A 296 -1.56 11.41 -3.79
C ASN A 296 -2.84 11.41 -4.63
N ILE A 297 -2.93 12.33 -5.57
CA ILE A 297 -4.07 12.47 -6.46
C ILE A 297 -3.61 12.10 -7.88
N VAL A 298 -4.19 11.05 -8.45
CA VAL A 298 -3.87 10.60 -9.80
C VAL A 298 -5.15 10.55 -10.62
N GLY A 299 -5.17 11.24 -11.74
CA GLY A 299 -6.33 11.25 -12.65
C GLY A 299 -5.92 11.32 -14.11
N GLY A 300 -6.88 11.22 -15.02
CA GLY A 300 -6.63 11.44 -16.43
C GLY A 300 -6.40 12.90 -16.77
N LYS A 301 -6.26 13.19 -18.06
CA LYS A 301 -6.02 14.55 -18.61
C LYS A 301 -7.12 15.56 -18.27
N ASP A 302 -8.26 15.09 -17.80
CA ASP A 302 -9.41 15.89 -17.37
C ASP A 302 -9.31 16.34 -15.90
N LEU A 303 -8.31 15.88 -15.14
CA LEU A 303 -8.09 16.27 -13.75
C LEU A 303 -7.93 17.79 -13.63
N THR A 304 -8.81 18.39 -12.84
CA THR A 304 -8.82 19.84 -12.62
C THR A 304 -8.20 20.22 -11.27
N LEU A 305 -7.65 21.43 -11.19
CA LEU A 305 -7.17 22.00 -9.91
C LEU A 305 -8.28 22.05 -8.86
N LYS A 306 -9.53 22.32 -9.28
CA LYS A 306 -10.69 22.38 -8.38
C LYS A 306 -10.96 21.02 -7.71
N GLU A 307 -10.85 19.93 -8.46
CA GLU A 307 -11.00 18.58 -7.89
C GLU A 307 -9.86 18.30 -6.91
N ALA A 308 -8.62 18.68 -7.23
CA ALA A 308 -7.50 18.52 -6.32
C ALA A 308 -7.68 19.33 -5.02
N GLU A 309 -8.13 20.59 -5.11
CA GLU A 309 -8.46 21.42 -3.94
C GLU A 309 -9.57 20.78 -3.09
N GLU A 310 -10.64 20.28 -3.72
CA GLU A 310 -11.76 19.63 -3.03
C GLU A 310 -11.31 18.35 -2.29
N VAL A 311 -10.40 17.56 -2.89
CA VAL A 311 -9.80 16.39 -2.24
C VAL A 311 -9.05 16.81 -0.96
N VAL A 312 -8.18 17.82 -1.07
CA VAL A 312 -7.33 18.26 0.04
C VAL A 312 -8.14 18.86 1.18
N GLU A 313 -9.14 19.70 0.86
CA GLU A 313 -10.03 20.30 1.86
C GLU A 313 -10.81 19.23 2.63
N LEU A 314 -11.32 18.20 1.94
CA LEU A 314 -12.07 17.13 2.56
C LEU A 314 -11.19 16.27 3.47
N VAL A 315 -10.00 15.87 3.00
CA VAL A 315 -9.04 15.13 3.84
C VAL A 315 -8.65 15.94 5.06
N ALA A 316 -8.30 17.23 4.90
CA ALA A 316 -7.90 18.09 6.01
C ALA A 316 -9.03 18.26 7.06
N SER A 317 -10.30 18.23 6.63
CA SER A 317 -11.44 18.37 7.54
C SER A 317 -11.70 17.15 8.44
N GLU A 318 -11.14 15.99 8.09
CA GLU A 318 -11.28 14.74 8.84
C GLU A 318 -10.09 14.49 9.81
N LEU A 319 -9.06 15.33 9.75
CA LEU A 319 -7.86 15.26 10.59
C LEU A 319 -7.90 16.32 11.70
N SER A 320 -6.86 16.36 12.54
CA SER A 320 -6.71 17.41 13.57
C SER A 320 -6.59 18.81 12.95
N GLU A 321 -7.06 19.85 13.65
CA GLU A 321 -6.99 21.25 13.18
C GLU A 321 -5.53 21.73 12.94
N ASP A 322 -4.56 21.12 13.63
CA ASP A 322 -3.12 21.39 13.50
C ASP A 322 -2.39 20.38 12.62
N ALA A 323 -3.12 19.48 11.93
CA ALA A 323 -2.52 18.48 11.08
C ALA A 323 -1.82 19.10 9.86
N THR A 324 -0.63 18.59 9.56
CA THR A 324 0.11 19.00 8.35
C THR A 324 -0.28 18.13 7.18
N VAL A 325 -0.98 18.71 6.19
CA VAL A 325 -1.43 18.00 4.99
C VAL A 325 -0.55 18.39 3.81
N ILE A 326 0.06 17.39 3.19
CA ILE A 326 0.92 17.53 2.02
C ILE A 326 0.31 16.73 0.88
N TRP A 327 0.28 17.29 -0.32
CA TRP A 327 -0.43 16.67 -1.43
C TRP A 327 0.26 16.88 -2.77
N GLY A 328 0.19 15.86 -3.61
CA GLY A 328 0.70 15.87 -4.97
C GLY A 328 -0.39 15.48 -5.96
N ALA A 329 -0.28 15.97 -7.19
CA ALA A 329 -1.21 15.65 -8.25
C ALA A 329 -0.48 15.23 -9.53
N GLN A 330 -0.88 14.09 -10.09
CA GLN A 330 -0.26 13.48 -11.27
C GLN A 330 -1.31 13.13 -12.33
N ILE A 331 -0.88 13.17 -13.59
CA ILE A 331 -1.69 12.73 -14.72
C ILE A 331 -1.23 11.34 -15.13
N ASP A 332 -2.16 10.39 -15.12
CA ASP A 332 -1.97 9.06 -15.66
C ASP A 332 -2.92 8.88 -16.86
N GLU A 333 -2.35 8.68 -18.05
CA GLU A 333 -3.13 8.54 -19.27
C GLU A 333 -3.97 7.25 -19.28
N ASP A 334 -3.60 6.24 -18.49
CA ASP A 334 -4.32 4.97 -18.41
C ASP A 334 -5.62 5.08 -17.59
N LEU A 335 -5.74 6.10 -16.73
CA LEU A 335 -6.89 6.27 -15.83
C LEU A 335 -8.13 6.90 -16.47
N ASN A 336 -8.04 7.52 -17.65
CA ASN A 336 -9.17 8.14 -18.35
C ASN A 336 -10.04 9.01 -17.41
N ASP A 337 -11.31 8.64 -17.19
CA ASP A 337 -12.26 9.39 -16.35
C ASP A 337 -12.21 9.02 -14.85
N VAL A 338 -11.30 8.13 -14.46
CA VAL A 338 -11.10 7.67 -13.08
C VAL A 338 -10.19 8.65 -12.33
N LEU A 339 -10.61 9.04 -11.13
CA LEU A 339 -9.78 9.72 -10.15
C LEU A 339 -9.40 8.75 -9.04
N ARG A 340 -8.11 8.53 -8.83
CA ARG A 340 -7.55 7.74 -7.74
C ARG A 340 -6.95 8.68 -6.70
N VAL A 341 -7.35 8.49 -5.44
CA VAL A 341 -6.80 9.19 -4.28
C VAL A 341 -6.19 8.17 -3.34
N THR A 342 -4.91 8.34 -3.05
CA THR A 342 -4.21 7.58 -1.99
C THR A 342 -3.93 8.53 -0.84
N VAL A 343 -4.43 8.22 0.35
CA VAL A 343 -4.20 8.99 1.57
C VAL A 343 -3.32 8.15 2.50
N ILE A 344 -2.20 8.72 2.95
CA ILE A 344 -1.36 8.13 3.99
C ILE A 344 -1.46 9.03 5.21
N VAL A 345 -2.08 8.53 6.26
CA VAL A 345 -2.32 9.26 7.51
C VAL A 345 -1.21 8.91 8.50
N THR A 346 -0.53 9.91 9.07
CA THR A 346 0.58 9.74 10.02
C THR A 346 0.21 10.30 11.40
N GLY A 347 0.96 9.93 12.43
CA GLY A 347 0.75 10.41 13.79
C GLY A 347 -0.44 9.76 14.50
N ILE A 348 -0.76 8.51 14.15
CA ILE A 348 -1.83 7.73 14.77
C ILE A 348 -1.39 7.27 16.16
N GLU A 349 -2.29 7.37 17.15
CA GLU A 349 -2.00 6.96 18.52
C GLU A 349 -1.84 5.43 18.66
N ASP A 350 -0.98 5.02 19.59
CA ASP A 350 -0.66 3.61 19.83
C ASP A 350 -1.86 2.78 20.29
N ALA A 351 -2.75 3.42 21.06
CA ALA A 351 -3.96 2.78 21.58
C ALA A 351 -4.91 2.37 20.44
N ASP A 352 -4.96 3.16 19.37
CA ASP A 352 -5.82 2.89 18.22
C ASP A 352 -5.27 1.73 17.39
N LEU A 353 -3.95 1.66 17.22
CA LEU A 353 -3.31 0.49 16.62
C LEU A 353 -3.55 -0.77 17.47
N GLU A 354 -3.32 -0.72 18.78
CA GLU A 354 -3.62 -1.84 19.68
C GLU A 354 -5.08 -2.31 19.60
N ALA A 355 -6.03 -1.38 19.44
CA ALA A 355 -7.43 -1.70 19.24
C ALA A 355 -7.70 -2.43 17.90
N MET A 356 -7.01 -2.05 16.81
CA MET A 356 -7.07 -2.79 15.54
C MET A 356 -6.60 -4.25 15.68
N PHE A 357 -5.72 -4.54 16.64
CA PHE A 357 -5.10 -5.85 16.81
C PHE A 357 -5.76 -6.74 17.86
N THR A 358 -6.44 -6.16 18.86
CA THR A 358 -7.00 -6.88 20.01
C THR A 358 -8.53 -6.92 20.03
N GLY A 359 -9.20 -6.13 19.19
CA GLY A 359 -10.65 -6.07 19.11
C GLY A 359 -11.28 -7.38 18.58
N PRO A 360 -12.39 -7.86 19.17
CA PRO A 360 -13.17 -8.92 18.52
C PRO A 360 -13.67 -8.39 17.17
N ARG A 361 -13.47 -9.16 16.09
CA ARG A 361 -14.13 -8.96 14.78
C ARG A 361 -15.63 -8.80 15.01
N GLN A 362 -16.12 -7.57 15.13
CA GLN A 362 -17.55 -7.31 15.06
C GLN A 362 -17.88 -7.15 13.58
N PRO A 363 -18.63 -8.09 12.98
CA PRO A 363 -19.14 -7.84 11.64
C PRO A 363 -19.99 -6.57 11.70
N LYS A 364 -19.67 -5.56 10.89
CA LYS A 364 -20.59 -4.45 10.59
C LYS A 364 -21.87 -5.10 10.08
N ARG A 365 -22.86 -5.21 10.96
CA ARG A 365 -24.14 -5.85 10.66
C ARG A 365 -24.83 -4.95 9.65
N THR A 366 -24.78 -5.32 8.38
CA THR A 366 -25.58 -4.65 7.35
C THR A 366 -27.03 -4.79 7.78
N GLU A 367 -27.66 -3.67 8.16
CA GLU A 367 -29.09 -3.65 8.44
C GLU A 367 -29.83 -3.93 7.13
N VAL A 368 -30.11 -5.21 6.88
CA VAL A 368 -31.10 -5.58 5.87
C VAL A 368 -32.43 -5.07 6.41
N LYS A 369 -32.89 -3.92 5.92
CA LYS A 369 -34.26 -3.44 6.11
C LYS A 369 -35.19 -4.52 5.56
N GLU A 370 -35.79 -5.31 6.44
CA GLU A 370 -36.96 -6.13 6.13
C GLU A 370 -38.06 -5.20 5.62
N VAL A 371 -38.26 -5.19 4.30
CA VAL A 371 -39.43 -4.58 3.70
C VAL A 371 -40.61 -5.48 4.03
N ALA A 372 -41.39 -5.07 5.02
CA ALA A 372 -42.63 -5.73 5.40
C ALA A 372 -43.58 -5.80 4.20
N ALA A 373 -43.84 -7.01 3.70
CA ALA A 373 -44.89 -7.27 2.74
C ALA A 373 -46.22 -7.54 3.49
N GLU A 374 -47.11 -6.55 3.50
CA GLU A 374 -48.51 -6.75 3.86
C GLU A 374 -49.35 -7.20 2.65
N SER A 375 -50.37 -8.02 2.94
CA SER A 375 -51.50 -8.44 2.08
C SER A 375 -51.20 -9.60 1.13
N SER A 376 -51.93 -10.73 1.08
CA SER A 376 -53.37 -10.95 1.26
C SER A 376 -53.68 -12.42 1.57
N ARG A 377 -54.72 -12.67 2.39
CA ARG A 377 -55.33 -14.00 2.68
C ARG A 377 -55.88 -14.71 1.42
N PRO A 378 -56.06 -16.04 1.49
CA PRO A 378 -57.43 -16.56 1.38
C PRO A 378 -57.79 -17.65 2.41
N GLU A 379 -59.09 -17.96 2.45
CA GLU A 379 -59.88 -18.68 3.44
C GLU A 379 -59.63 -20.21 3.56
N LYS A 380 -60.10 -20.77 4.70
CA LYS A 380 -60.32 -22.21 4.99
C LYS A 380 -61.36 -22.81 4.01
N VAL A 381 -61.48 -24.11 3.69
CA VAL A 381 -61.51 -25.42 4.42
C VAL A 381 -61.57 -26.54 3.31
N PRO A 382 -61.73 -27.88 3.55
CA PRO A 382 -61.46 -28.75 4.71
C PRO A 382 -60.69 -30.07 4.37
N GLU A 383 -60.40 -30.84 5.43
CA GLU A 383 -59.78 -32.19 5.48
C GLU A 383 -60.42 -33.26 4.58
N VAL A 384 -59.59 -34.17 4.03
CA VAL A 384 -59.93 -35.59 3.85
C VAL A 384 -58.71 -36.48 4.16
N SER A 385 -59.00 -37.56 4.87
CA SER A 385 -58.13 -38.55 5.51
C SER A 385 -57.54 -39.65 4.61
N LYS A 386 -56.51 -40.31 5.15
CA LYS A 386 -56.05 -41.72 5.00
C LYS A 386 -55.05 -42.08 3.88
N GLY A 387 -53.89 -42.57 4.33
CA GLY A 387 -53.57 -44.00 4.18
C GLY A 387 -52.21 -44.38 3.58
N GLY A 388 -51.38 -45.06 4.41
CA GLY A 388 -50.30 -46.01 4.03
C GLY A 388 -49.08 -45.41 3.35
N ALA A 389 -47.88 -45.99 3.35
CA ALA A 389 -47.25 -47.07 4.11
C ALA A 389 -45.73 -47.00 3.76
N GLU A 390 -44.87 -47.40 4.71
CA GLU A 390 -43.56 -48.08 4.54
C GLU A 390 -42.48 -47.42 3.64
N SER A 391 -41.37 -46.90 4.18
CA SER A 391 -40.15 -47.57 4.69
C SER A 391 -39.32 -48.35 3.65
N SER A 392 -38.12 -47.83 3.32
CA SER A 392 -36.84 -48.54 3.09
C SER A 392 -35.86 -47.50 2.51
N GLU A 393 -34.87 -47.07 3.29
CA GLU A 393 -33.54 -47.67 3.47
C GLU A 393 -32.53 -47.26 2.39
N ASP A 394 -31.36 -46.95 2.92
CA ASP A 394 -30.31 -46.06 2.47
C ASP A 394 -29.09 -46.95 2.26
N GLU A 395 -28.61 -47.11 1.02
CA GLU A 395 -27.36 -47.79 0.74
C GLU A 395 -26.42 -46.88 -0.05
N ARG A 396 -25.34 -46.47 0.63
CA ARG A 396 -24.18 -45.80 0.04
C ARG A 396 -23.29 -46.84 -0.67
N PRO A 397 -22.77 -46.55 -1.87
CA PRO A 397 -21.67 -47.32 -2.42
C PRO A 397 -20.34 -46.88 -1.83
N SER A 398 -19.59 -47.86 -1.34
CA SER A 398 -18.18 -47.80 -1.01
C SER A 398 -17.33 -48.24 -2.20
N SER A 399 -16.24 -47.51 -2.46
CA SER A 399 -15.10 -47.84 -3.34
C SER A 399 -15.07 -47.21 -4.75
N LEU A 400 -13.88 -47.27 -5.34
CA LEU A 400 -13.16 -46.19 -6.04
C LEU A 400 -12.99 -46.46 -7.56
N GLU A 401 -13.95 -47.14 -8.21
CA GLU A 401 -13.80 -47.59 -9.62
C GLU A 401 -14.77 -46.96 -10.64
N ASP A 402 -15.64 -46.00 -10.27
CA ASP A 402 -16.66 -45.45 -11.20
C ASP A 402 -16.37 -44.04 -11.75
N LEU A 403 -15.09 -43.64 -11.87
CA LEU A 403 -14.67 -42.32 -12.37
C LEU A 403 -14.17 -42.31 -13.83
N GLU A 404 -14.68 -43.19 -14.70
CA GLU A 404 -14.27 -43.24 -16.12
C GLU A 404 -15.41 -43.11 -17.15
N LYS A 405 -16.48 -42.37 -16.82
CA LYS A 405 -17.54 -42.03 -17.78
C LYS A 405 -18.04 -40.58 -17.75
N ILE A 406 -17.14 -39.63 -17.50
CA ILE A 406 -17.38 -38.23 -17.85
C ILE A 406 -16.09 -37.66 -18.45
N LEU A 407 -15.86 -37.97 -19.72
CA LEU A 407 -15.11 -37.12 -20.65
C LEU A 407 -16.08 -36.68 -21.75
#